data_AF-A0A7X6CG64-F1
#
_entry.id   AF-A0A7X6CG64-F1
#
_cell.length_a   1.000
_cell.length_b   1.000
_cell.length_c   1.000
_cell.angle_alpha   90.00
_cell.angle_beta   90.00
_cell.angle_gamma   90.00
#
_symmetry.space_group_name_H-M   'P 1'
#
loop_
_entity.id
_entity.type
_entity.pdbx_description
1 polymer ?
#
loop_
_entity_poly.entity_id
_entity_poly.type
_entity_poly.pdbx_seq_one_letter_code
_entity_poly.pdbx_strand_id
1 'polypeptide(L)' 'MSDLNRGIMKFKGADSPIAIAISAIVIAGGIGFLIWWALQSAYTFN' A
#
# COMPACT_ATOMS: atom_id res chain seq x y z
N MET A 1 0.15 14.31 10.83
CA MET A 1 -1.01 14.00 9.95
C MET A 1 -2.30 14.71 10.37
N SER A 2 -2.24 15.81 11.15
CA SER A 2 -3.48 16.48 11.59
C SER A 2 -4.25 17.18 10.45
N ASP A 3 -3.56 17.59 9.39
CA ASP A 3 -4.17 18.31 8.26
C ASP A 3 -5.06 17.41 7.38
N LEU A 4 -4.67 16.14 7.19
CA LEU A 4 -5.44 15.12 6.48
C LEU A 4 -6.74 14.75 7.21
N ASN A 5 -6.75 14.89 8.54
CA ASN A 5 -7.91 14.59 9.39
C ASN A 5 -8.90 15.78 9.42
N ARG A 6 -9.31 16.27 8.25
CA ARG A 6 -10.27 17.37 8.07
C ARG A 6 -11.24 17.08 6.92
N GLY A 7 -12.42 17.70 6.97
CA GLY A 7 -13.40 17.62 5.89
C GLY A 7 -13.89 16.18 5.65
N ILE A 8 -13.94 15.77 4.40
CA ILE A 8 -14.44 14.45 3.98
C ILE A 8 -13.45 13.30 4.19
N MET A 9 -12.15 13.60 4.38
CA MET A 9 -11.10 12.57 4.57
C MET A 9 -10.87 12.23 6.05
N LYS A 10 -11.83 12.59 6.91
CA LYS A 10 -11.75 12.44 8.36
C LYS A 10 -12.15 11.02 8.79
N PHE A 11 -11.24 10.07 8.63
CA PHE A 11 -11.49 8.66 8.98
C PHE A 11 -10.93 8.32 10.36
N LYS A 12 -11.80 7.82 11.25
CA LYS A 12 -11.41 7.46 12.62
C LYS A 12 -10.40 6.31 12.60
N GLY A 13 -9.21 6.57 13.16
CA GLY A 13 -8.16 5.55 13.32
C GLY A 13 -7.31 5.29 12.07
N ALA A 14 -7.57 5.99 10.95
CA ALA A 14 -6.77 5.85 9.73
C ALA A 14 -5.31 6.31 9.91
N ASP A 15 -5.08 7.34 10.74
CA ASP A 15 -3.74 7.83 11.07
C ASP A 15 -3.05 7.03 12.19
N SER A 16 -3.63 5.91 12.64
CA SER A 16 -2.98 5.09 13.67
C SER A 16 -1.75 4.36 13.09
N PRO A 17 -0.64 4.24 13.84
CA PRO A 17 0.58 3.60 13.34
C PRO A 17 0.35 2.18 12.82
N ILE A 18 -0.55 1.43 13.47
CA ILE A 18 -0.91 0.06 13.09
C ILE A 18 -1.67 0.05 11.76
N ALA A 19 -2.67 0.92 11.58
CA ALA A 19 -3.42 1.00 10.34
C ALA A 19 -2.52 1.38 9.15
N ILE A 20 -1.61 2.33 9.37
CA ILE A 20 -0.62 2.73 8.37
C ILE A 20 0.29 1.56 8.01
N ALA A 21 0.85 0.84 9.00
CA ALA A 21 1.73 -0.30 8.74
C ALA A 21 1.05 -1.40 7.92
N ILE A 22 -0.19 -1.76 8.25
CA ILE A 22 -0.96 -2.77 7.51
C ILE A 22 -1.22 -2.29 6.08
N SER A 23 -1.69 -1.05 5.90
CA SER A 23 -1.95 -0.50 4.57
C SER A 23 -0.69 -0.42 3.70
N ALA A 24 0.45 -0.08 4.29
CA ALA A 24 1.74 -0.03 3.61
C ALA A 24 2.18 -1.42 3.13
N ILE A 25 2.04 -2.47 3.95
CA ILE A 25 2.35 -3.85 3.56
C ILE A 25 1.47 -4.29 2.39
N VAL A 26 0.17 -3.99 2.43
CA VAL A 26 -0.75 -4.37 1.35
C VAL A 26 -0.39 -3.67 0.04
N ILE A 27 -0.16 -2.36 0.06
CA ILE A 27 0.16 -1.60 -1.15
C ILE A 27 1.54 -1.97 -1.68
N ALA A 28 2.58 -1.95 -0.84
CA ALA A 28 3.95 -2.28 -1.26
C ALA A 28 4.08 -3.75 -1.68
N GLY A 29 3.41 -4.66 -0.95
CA GLY A 29 3.35 -6.08 -1.31
C GLY A 29 2.63 -6.31 -2.64
N GLY A 30 1.52 -5.61 -2.88
CA GLY A 30 0.82 -5.66 -4.16
C GLY A 30 1.68 -5.17 -5.32
N ILE A 31 2.38 -4.03 -5.14
CA ILE A 31 3.31 -3.51 -6.15
C ILE A 31 4.46 -4.50 -6.39
N GLY A 32 5.09 -5.01 -5.32
CA GLY A 32 6.18 -5.97 -5.44
C GLY A 32 5.76 -7.27 -6.13
N PHE A 33 4.57 -7.78 -5.80
CA PHE A 33 3.98 -8.94 -6.47
C PHE A 33 3.75 -8.66 -7.96
N LEU A 34 3.19 -7.51 -8.32
CA LEU A 34 2.95 -7.16 -9.72
C LEU A 34 4.27 -7.01 -10.50
N ILE A 35 5.30 -6.44 -9.90
CA ILE A 35 6.64 -6.35 -10.51
C ILE A 35 7.20 -7.75 -10.73
N TRP A 36 7.19 -8.60 -9.69
CA TRP A 36 7.66 -9.98 -9.80
C TRP A 36 6.92 -10.75 -10.89
N TRP A 37 5.60 -10.66 -10.89
CA TRP A 37 4.76 -11.33 -11.87
C TRP A 37 4.98 -10.80 -13.29
N ALA A 38 5.14 -9.49 -13.46
CA ALA A 38 5.43 -8.89 -14.75
C ALA A 38 6.80 -9.34 -15.28
N LEU A 39 7.81 -9.42 -14.41
CA LEU A 39 9.14 -9.93 -14.79
C LEU A 39 9.05 -11.38 -15.27
N GLN A 40 8.38 -12.25 -14.52
CA GLN A 40 8.21 -13.67 -14.88
C GLN A 40 7.34 -13.90 -16.12
N SER A 41 6.34 -13.04 -16.33
CA SER A 41 5.41 -13.17 -17.46
C SER A 41 5.98 -12.61 -18.76
N ALA A 42 6.69 -11.48 -18.69
CA ALA A 42 7.23 -10.79 -19.87
C ALA A 42 8.60 -11.33 -20.29
N TYR A 43 9.39 -11.85 -19.35
CA TYR A 43 10.74 -12.34 -19.61
C TYR A 43 10.88 -13.77 -19.08
N THR A 44 11.58 -14.62 -19.83
CA THR A 44 11.95 -15.95 -19.37
C THR A 44 13.09 -15.85 -18.36
N PHE A 45 12.75 -15.55 -17.10
CA PHE A 45 13.64 -15.79 -15.97
C PHE A 45 13.47 -17.25 -15.54
N ASN A 46 14.09 -18.16 -16.31
CA ASN A 46 14.25 -19.56 -15.89
C ASN A 46 15.42 -19.67 -14.92
#